data_AF-A0A0A6UPD9-F1
#
_entry.id   AF-A0A0A6UPD9-F1
#
_cell.length_a   1.000
_cell.length_b   1.000
_cell.length_c   1.000
_cell.angle_alpha   90.00
_cell.angle_beta   90.00
_cell.angle_gamma   90.00
#
_symmetry.space_group_name_H-M   'P 1'
#
loop_
_entity.id
_entity.type
_entity.pdbx_description
1 polymer ?
#
loop_
_entity_poly.entity_id
_entity_poly.type
_entity_poly.pdbx_seq_one_letter_code
_entity_poly.pdbx_strand_id
1 'polypeptide(L)'
;MFGPAVRRSRGPRHAGLFEAVRRLDAGLDAATRAQLAEWIRAEYANEFGDVPLGMFAVCHLGPPFVDHRLDLWQSIVEHYAPADTVPEPFARARMMVRSGAYEFVEVYASGELKPVLKDGTVVA
;
A
#
# COMPACT_ATOMS: atom_id res chain seq x y z
N MET A 1 13.38 27.33 -14.07
CA MET A 1 14.07 26.47 -13.08
C MET A 1 13.48 25.08 -13.20
N PHE A 2 14.31 24.09 -13.50
CA PHE A 2 13.90 22.70 -13.74
C PHE A 2 13.44 22.07 -12.42
N GLY A 3 12.19 21.59 -12.35
CA GLY A 3 11.80 20.63 -11.33
C GLY A 3 12.45 19.28 -11.66
N PRO A 4 12.94 18.51 -10.67
CA PRO A 4 13.63 17.26 -10.95
C PRO A 4 12.67 16.33 -11.72
N ALA A 5 13.21 15.65 -12.73
CA ALA A 5 12.44 14.71 -13.54
C ALA A 5 11.69 13.75 -12.61
N VAL A 6 10.36 13.66 -12.77
CA VAL A 6 9.52 12.60 -12.21
C VAL A 6 10.06 11.29 -12.77
N ARG A 7 11.04 10.69 -12.10
CA ARG A 7 11.49 9.35 -12.41
C ARG A 7 10.36 8.45 -11.93
N ARG A 8 9.52 8.01 -12.86
CA ARG A 8 8.67 6.82 -12.75
C ARG A 8 7.62 6.76 -11.63
N SER A 9 6.97 7.85 -11.22
CA SER A 9 5.85 7.79 -10.26
C SER A 9 4.69 6.84 -10.63
N ARG A 10 4.60 6.43 -11.91
CA ARG A 10 3.66 5.47 -12.50
C ARG A 10 4.32 4.17 -13.01
N GLY A 11 5.59 3.94 -12.70
CA GLY A 11 6.29 2.72 -13.06
C GLY A 11 5.84 1.54 -12.19
N PRO A 12 5.98 0.29 -12.68
CA PRO A 12 5.79 -0.87 -11.83
C PRO A 12 6.75 -0.83 -10.64
N ARG A 13 6.26 -1.24 -9.46
CA ARG A 13 7.15 -1.46 -8.32
C ARG A 13 8.06 -2.63 -8.67
N HIS A 14 9.38 -2.46 -8.53
CA HIS A 14 10.29 -3.55 -8.86
C HIS A 14 10.08 -4.73 -7.91
N ALA A 15 10.32 -5.96 -8.38
CA ALA A 15 9.96 -7.18 -7.65
C ALA A 15 10.56 -7.27 -6.23
N GLY A 16 11.75 -6.71 -6.02
CA GLY A 16 12.40 -6.62 -4.71
C GLY A 16 11.60 -5.80 -3.69
N LEU A 17 11.03 -4.66 -4.10
CA LEU A 17 10.17 -3.84 -3.26
C LEU A 17 8.87 -4.58 -2.91
N PHE A 18 8.24 -5.23 -3.89
CA PHE A 18 7.00 -5.98 -3.68
C PHE A 18 7.20 -7.18 -2.75
N GLU A 19 8.28 -7.94 -2.94
CA GLU A 19 8.64 -9.07 -2.08
C GLU A 19 9.05 -8.62 -0.67
N ALA A 20 9.79 -7.52 -0.55
CA ALA A 20 10.14 -6.95 0.75
C ALA A 20 8.90 -6.59 1.56
N VAL A 21 7.87 -6.03 0.91
CA VAL A 21 6.61 -5.72 1.57
C VAL A 21 5.89 -7.03 1.99
N ARG A 22 5.85 -8.07 1.15
CA ARG A 22 5.26 -9.38 1.53
C ARG A 22 5.95 -10.04 2.72
N ARG A 23 7.28 -9.87 2.84
CA ARG A 23 8.08 -10.51 3.89
C ARG A 23 7.90 -9.89 5.27
N LEU A 24 7.27 -8.72 5.39
CA LEU A 24 7.01 -8.09 6.69
C LEU A 24 6.06 -8.93 7.56
N ASP A 25 5.22 -9.77 6.93
CA ASP A 25 4.32 -10.72 7.59
C ASP A 25 4.99 -12.05 7.99
N ALA A 26 6.26 -12.28 7.63
CA ALA A 26 6.94 -13.57 7.81
C ALA A 26 7.51 -13.82 9.22
N GLY A 27 6.99 -13.16 10.26
CA GLY A 27 7.46 -13.35 11.65
C GLY A 27 8.87 -12.80 11.93
N LEU A 28 9.25 -11.72 11.24
CA LEU A 28 10.52 -11.02 11.48
C LEU A 28 10.56 -10.40 12.89
N ASP A 29 11.74 -10.38 13.51
CA ASP A 29 11.93 -9.63 14.75
C ASP A 29 11.76 -8.12 14.52
N ALA A 30 11.46 -7.40 15.60
CA ALA A 30 11.13 -5.98 15.52
C ALA A 30 12.25 -5.10 14.93
N ALA A 31 13.52 -5.46 15.15
CA ALA A 31 14.65 -4.69 14.64
C ALA A 31 14.87 -4.92 13.14
N THR A 32 14.81 -6.18 12.70
CA THR A 32 14.85 -6.53 11.27
C THR A 32 13.69 -5.91 10.51
N ARG A 33 12.48 -5.94 11.10
CA ARG A 33 11.29 -5.28 10.54
C ARG A 33 11.50 -3.77 10.40
N ALA A 34 12.08 -3.11 11.41
CA ALA A 34 12.34 -1.66 11.37
C ALA A 34 13.39 -1.27 10.30
N GLN A 35 14.43 -2.08 10.10
CA GLN A 35 15.43 -1.83 9.06
C GLN A 35 14.86 -2.00 7.66
N LEU A 36 14.08 -3.07 7.44
CA LEU A 36 13.41 -3.31 6.17
C LEU A 36 12.38 -2.21 5.87
N ALA A 37 11.64 -1.79 6.89
CA ALA A 37 10.71 -0.68 6.84
C ALA A 37 11.35 0.64 6.39
N GLU A 38 12.52 0.97 6.93
CA GLU A 38 13.26 2.18 6.57
C GLU A 38 13.79 2.12 5.14
N TRP A 39 14.35 0.97 4.73
CA TRP A 39 14.81 0.77 3.36
C TRP A 39 13.66 0.91 2.34
N ILE A 40 12.50 0.30 2.60
CA ILE A 40 11.31 0.42 1.73
C ILE A 40 10.88 1.90 1.63
N ARG A 41 10.82 2.62 2.75
CA ARG A 41 10.46 4.05 2.75
C ARG A 41 11.43 4.86 1.89
N ALA A 42 12.73 4.59 2.03
CA ALA A 42 13.77 5.25 1.25
C ALA A 42 13.63 4.93 -0.24
N GLU A 43 13.35 3.68 -0.63
CA GLU A 43 13.10 3.30 -2.03
C GLU A 43 11.88 4.03 -2.60
N TYR A 44 10.76 4.12 -1.86
CA TYR A 44 9.58 4.88 -2.29
C TYR A 44 9.93 6.36 -2.53
N ALA A 45 10.59 7.00 -1.57
CA ALA A 45 10.96 8.40 -1.67
C ALA A 45 11.97 8.65 -2.81
N ASN A 46 13.00 7.80 -2.93
CA ASN A 46 14.08 7.99 -3.89
C ASN A 46 13.66 7.64 -5.33
N GLU A 47 12.94 6.54 -5.51
CA GLU A 47 12.57 6.04 -6.83
C GLU A 47 11.30 6.74 -7.36
N PHE A 48 10.38 7.17 -6.50
CA PHE A 48 9.05 7.64 -6.92
C PHE A 48 8.67 9.04 -6.43
N GLY A 49 9.50 9.65 -5.58
CA GLY A 49 9.33 11.03 -5.11
C GLY A 49 8.18 11.23 -4.10
N ASP A 50 7.49 10.16 -3.69
CA ASP A 50 6.39 10.21 -2.74
C ASP A 50 6.23 8.87 -2.01
N VAL A 51 5.69 8.92 -0.79
CA VAL A 51 5.49 7.76 0.09
C VAL A 51 4.00 7.64 0.43
N PRO A 52 3.35 6.48 0.21
CA PRO A 52 1.97 6.29 0.58
C PRO A 52 1.73 6.52 2.09
N LEU A 53 0.52 6.92 2.48
CA LEU A 53 0.07 6.85 3.87
C LEU A 53 -0.11 5.40 4.35
N GLY A 54 -0.41 4.50 3.42
CA GLY A 54 -0.63 3.08 3.67
C GLY A 54 -1.32 2.42 2.49
N MET A 55 -1.78 1.19 2.70
CA MET A 55 -2.46 0.39 1.70
C MET A 55 -3.89 0.08 2.15
N PHE A 56 -4.81 -0.07 1.19
CA PHE A 56 -6.17 -0.53 1.42
C PHE A 56 -6.42 -1.81 0.62
N ALA A 57 -6.96 -2.84 1.26
CA ALA A 57 -7.11 -4.16 0.64
C ALA A 57 -8.35 -4.91 1.17
N VAL A 58 -8.72 -5.98 0.45
CA VAL A 58 -9.82 -6.86 0.85
C VAL A 58 -9.39 -7.63 2.09
N CYS A 59 -10.26 -7.69 3.10
CA CYS A 59 -9.97 -8.49 4.28
C CYS A 59 -10.32 -9.96 4.02
N HIS A 60 -9.36 -10.86 4.26
CA HIS A 60 -9.53 -12.30 4.09
C HIS A 60 -9.77 -13.06 5.41
N LEU A 61 -9.92 -12.35 6.54
CA LEU A 61 -10.21 -12.97 7.85
C LEU A 61 -11.62 -13.60 7.90
N GLY A 62 -12.49 -13.20 6.97
CA GLY A 62 -13.89 -13.62 6.92
C GLY A 62 -14.80 -12.69 7.71
N PRO A 63 -16.12 -13.00 7.73
CA PRO A 63 -17.11 -12.16 8.38
C PRO A 63 -16.78 -11.87 9.86
N PRO A 64 -17.02 -10.64 10.34
CA PRO A 64 -17.73 -9.55 9.67
C PRO A 64 -16.86 -8.68 8.75
N PHE A 65 -15.55 -8.93 8.69
CA PHE A 65 -14.61 -8.03 8.02
C PHE A 65 -14.59 -8.23 6.51
N VAL A 66 -14.54 -7.13 5.78
CA VAL A 66 -14.58 -7.10 4.31
C VAL A 66 -13.44 -6.27 3.72
N ASP A 67 -12.90 -5.31 4.46
CA ASP A 67 -11.73 -4.53 4.07
C ASP A 67 -10.81 -4.29 5.27
N HIS A 68 -9.54 -3.99 4.99
CA HIS A 68 -8.58 -3.57 6.02
C HIS A 68 -7.68 -2.46 5.52
N ARG A 69 -7.25 -1.62 6.45
CA ARG A 69 -6.18 -0.66 6.25
C ARG A 69 -4.89 -1.25 6.78
N LEU A 70 -3.86 -1.11 5.97
CA LEU A 70 -2.51 -1.51 6.27
C LEU A 70 -1.64 -0.27 6.31
N ASP A 71 -0.62 -0.28 7.15
CA ASP A 71 0.45 0.71 7.04
C ASP A 71 1.36 0.37 5.85
N LEU A 72 2.40 1.18 5.64
CA LEU A 72 3.40 0.99 4.59
C LEU A 72 4.12 -0.35 4.63
N TRP A 73 3.99 -1.09 5.73
CA TRP A 73 4.68 -2.34 6.00
C TRP A 73 3.74 -3.54 5.90
N GLN A 74 2.57 -3.35 5.28
CA GLN A 74 1.50 -4.34 5.22
C GLN A 74 1.06 -4.86 6.60
N SER A 75 1.42 -4.17 7.69
CA SER A 75 0.88 -4.50 9.00
C SER A 75 -0.53 -3.97 9.11
N ILE A 76 -1.44 -4.82 9.59
CA ILE A 76 -2.85 -4.46 9.73
C ILE A 76 -2.97 -3.37 10.80
N VAL A 77 -3.46 -2.21 10.37
CA VAL A 77 -3.81 -1.10 11.26
C VAL A 77 -5.23 -1.28 11.76
N GLU A 78 -6.16 -1.63 10.87
CA GLU A 78 -7.58 -1.73 11.20
C GLU A 78 -8.34 -2.62 10.22
N HIS A 79 -9.28 -3.40 10.74
CA HIS A 79 -10.25 -4.15 9.95
C HIS A 79 -11.60 -3.42 9.94
N TYR A 80 -12.34 -3.56 8.85
CA TYR A 80 -13.63 -2.89 8.67
C TYR A 80 -14.70 -3.88 8.20
N ALA A 81 -15.86 -3.80 8.82
CA ALA A 81 -17.12 -4.37 8.37
C ALA A 81 -17.81 -3.44 7.34
N PRO A 82 -18.83 -3.91 6.58
CA PRO A 82 -19.47 -3.11 5.53
C PRO A 82 -20.05 -1.77 5.99
N ALA A 83 -20.52 -1.69 7.23
CA ALA A 83 -21.14 -0.50 7.80
C ALA A 83 -20.13 0.48 8.44
N ASP A 84 -18.87 0.06 8.61
CA ASP A 84 -17.88 0.88 9.29
C ASP A 84 -17.49 2.08 8.43
N THR A 85 -17.22 3.21 9.09
CA THR A 85 -16.72 4.40 8.41
C THR A 85 -15.22 4.30 8.24
N VAL A 86 -14.77 4.22 6.98
CA VAL A 86 -13.34 4.28 6.64
C VAL A 86 -12.91 5.74 6.63
N PRO A 87 -11.78 6.12 7.26
CA PRO A 87 -11.30 7.49 7.24
C PRO A 87 -10.79 7.91 5.85
N GLU A 88 -10.97 9.19 5.50
CA GLU A 88 -10.27 9.78 4.34
C GLU A 88 -8.74 9.82 4.60
N PRO A 89 -7.88 9.68 3.58
CA PRO A 89 -8.22 9.47 2.16
C PRO A 89 -8.53 8.01 1.76
N PHE A 90 -8.49 7.05 2.69
CA PHE A 90 -8.65 5.61 2.40
C PHE A 90 -10.07 5.25 1.95
N ALA A 91 -11.09 5.98 2.42
CA ALA A 91 -12.48 5.76 2.03
C ALA A 91 -12.68 5.75 0.50
N ARG A 92 -11.93 6.59 -0.21
CA ARG A 92 -11.98 6.70 -1.68
C ARG A 92 -11.49 5.44 -2.40
N ALA A 93 -10.66 4.62 -1.78
CA ALA A 93 -10.17 3.37 -2.36
C ALA A 93 -11.16 2.19 -2.18
N ARG A 94 -12.18 2.33 -1.33
CA ARG A 94 -13.01 1.21 -0.88
C ARG A 94 -13.74 0.50 -2.00
N MET A 95 -14.31 1.25 -2.94
CA MET A 95 -14.99 0.65 -4.10
C MET A 95 -14.02 -0.07 -5.04
N MET A 96 -12.79 0.45 -5.20
CA MET A 96 -11.76 -0.19 -6.04
C MET A 96 -11.33 -1.53 -5.44
N VAL A 97 -11.05 -1.54 -4.13
CA VAL A 97 -10.67 -2.76 -3.41
C VAL A 97 -11.77 -3.81 -3.48
N ARG A 98 -13.03 -3.41 -3.26
CA ARG A 98 -14.18 -4.34 -3.30
C ARG A 98 -14.51 -4.87 -4.70
N SER A 99 -13.93 -4.32 -5.77
CA SER A 99 -14.02 -4.92 -7.11
C SER A 99 -13.29 -6.26 -7.19
N GLY A 100 -12.31 -6.52 -6.32
CA GLY A 100 -11.45 -7.70 -6.35
C GLY A 100 -10.41 -7.71 -7.47
N ALA A 101 -10.30 -6.63 -8.26
CA ALA A 101 -9.38 -6.54 -9.39
C ALA A 101 -7.91 -6.29 -8.99
N TYR A 102 -7.68 -5.81 -7.76
CA TYR A 102 -6.38 -5.38 -7.27
C TYR A 102 -5.98 -6.16 -6.02
N GLU A 103 -4.68 -6.36 -5.82
CA GLU A 103 -4.16 -6.91 -4.55
C GLU A 103 -4.37 -5.88 -3.42
N PHE A 104 -4.01 -4.63 -3.68
CA PHE A 104 -4.26 -3.51 -2.79
C PHE A 104 -4.27 -2.18 -3.57
N VAL A 105 -4.68 -1.10 -2.91
CA VAL A 105 -4.55 0.27 -3.41
C VAL A 105 -3.61 1.03 -2.47
N GLU A 106 -2.52 1.59 -3.02
CA GLU A 106 -1.70 2.55 -2.29
C GLU A 106 -2.46 3.88 -2.19
N VAL A 107 -2.51 4.45 -0.99
CA VAL A 107 -3.25 5.69 -0.71
C VAL A 107 -2.27 6.78 -0.28
N TYR A 108 -2.28 7.92 -0.96
CA TYR A 108 -1.36 9.02 -0.72
C TYR A 108 -2.01 10.20 0.01
N ALA A 109 -1.19 11.02 0.68
CA ALA A 109 -1.65 12.22 1.38
C ALA A 109 -2.27 13.27 0.44
N SER A 110 -1.84 13.28 -0.82
CA SER A 110 -2.42 14.09 -1.89
C SER A 110 -3.83 13.66 -2.31
N GLY A 111 -4.29 12.48 -1.86
CA GLY A 111 -5.49 11.82 -2.38
C GLY A 111 -5.24 11.05 -3.68
N GLU A 112 -4.01 10.96 -4.19
CA GLU A 112 -3.69 10.02 -5.27
C GLU A 112 -3.94 8.58 -4.80
N LEU A 113 -4.56 7.78 -5.67
CA LEU A 113 -4.81 6.35 -5.45
C LEU A 113 -4.06 5.59 -6.53
N LYS A 114 -3.26 4.60 -6.12
CA LYS A 114 -2.51 3.74 -7.06
C LYS A 114 -2.91 2.29 -6.85
N PRO A 115 -3.84 1.76 -7.64
CA PRO A 115 -4.20 0.35 -7.60
C PRO A 115 -3.03 -0.53 -8.04
N VAL A 116 -2.77 -1.59 -7.29
CA VAL A 116 -1.66 -2.52 -7.52
C VAL A 116 -2.21 -3.91 -7.79
N LEU A 117 -1.82 -4.50 -8.92
CA LEU A 117 -2.19 -5.86 -9.30
C LEU A 117 -1.37 -6.90 -8.52
N LYS A 118 -1.79 -8.17 -8.59
CA LYS A 118 -1.13 -9.29 -7.89
C LYS A 118 0.33 -9.52 -8.30
N ASP A 119 0.70 -9.06 -9.49
CA ASP A 119 2.06 -9.13 -10.02
C ASP A 119 2.92 -7.89 -9.70
N GLY A 120 2.37 -6.93 -8.92
CA GLY A 120 3.05 -5.70 -8.53
C GLY A 120 2.93 -4.55 -9.55
N THR A 121 2.19 -4.75 -10.65
CA THR A 121 1.92 -3.68 -11.62
C THR A 121 1.03 -2.61 -11.01
N VAL A 122 1.43 -1.35 -11.14
CA VAL A 122 0.62 -0.19 -10.76
C VAL A 122 -0.25 0.24 -11.95
N VAL A 123 -1.56 0.29 -11.78
CA VAL A 123 -2.50 0.73 -12.82
C VAL A 123 -2.71 2.24 -12.70
N ALA A 124 -2.42 2.96 -13.77
CA ALA A 124 -2.52 4.44 -13.84
C ALA A 124 -3.90 4.91 -14.31
#